data_AF-A0A4P0YH88-F1
#
_entry.id   AF-A0A4P0YH88-F1
#
_cell.length_a   1.000
_cell.length_b   1.000
_cell.length_c   1.000
_cell.angle_alpha   90.00
_cell.angle_beta   90.00
_cell.angle_gamma   90.00
#
_symmetry.space_group_name_H-M   'P 1'
#
loop_
_entity.id
_entity.type
_entity.pdbx_description
1 polymer ?
#
loop_
_entity_poly.entity_id
_entity_poly.type
_entity_poly.pdbx_seq_one_letter_code
_entity_poly.pdbx_strand_id
1 'polypeptide(L)'
;MLKEAVNLIQSLDPRPGQSIQTSEPEYVIPDVLVRKVSGRWTVELNADSIPRLKINQQYAAMGNSARNDADGQFIRSNLQEARWLIKSLESRNDTLLRVSRCIVEQQQAFFEQGEEYMKPMVLADIAQAVEMHESTISRVTTQNICTVRAVFLN
;
A
#
# COMPACT_ATOMS: atom_id res chain seq x y z
N MET A 1 25.95 -52.09 9.84
CA MET A 1 25.51 -52.08 8.43
C MET A 1 24.37 -51.09 8.17
N LEU A 2 23.11 -51.32 8.60
CA LEU A 2 22.01 -50.38 8.26
C LEU A 2 22.16 -48.99 8.91
N LYS A 3 22.60 -48.94 10.18
CA LYS A 3 22.85 -47.68 10.90
C LYS A 3 23.94 -46.82 10.28
N GLU A 4 24.98 -47.44 9.73
CA GLU A 4 26.08 -46.71 9.08
C GLU A 4 25.62 -46.07 7.77
N ALA A 5 24.80 -46.78 6.99
CA ALA A 5 24.22 -46.25 5.76
C ALA A 5 23.26 -45.06 6.03
N VAL A 6 22.45 -45.15 7.09
CA VAL A 6 21.54 -44.05 7.49
C VAL A 6 22.32 -42.82 7.95
N ASN A 7 23.36 -43.01 8.76
CA ASN A 7 24.21 -41.91 9.22
C ASN A 7 24.92 -41.19 8.06
N LEU A 8 25.37 -41.95 7.04
CA LEU A 8 25.97 -41.36 5.84
C LEU A 8 24.96 -40.52 5.06
N ILE A 9 23.73 -41.02 4.85
CA ILE A 9 22.68 -40.28 4.13
C ILE A 9 22.29 -39.00 4.89
N GLN A 10 22.21 -39.05 6.22
CA GLN A 10 21.92 -37.88 7.06
C GLN A 10 23.07 -36.86 7.12
N SER A 11 24.31 -37.29 6.86
CA SER A 11 25.46 -36.40 6.81
C SER A 11 25.56 -35.59 5.51
N LEU A 12 24.77 -35.94 4.50
CA LEU A 12 24.71 -35.22 3.23
C LEU A 12 23.74 -34.05 3.35
N ASP A 13 24.18 -32.88 2.88
CA ASP A 13 23.31 -31.73 2.74
C ASP A 13 22.29 -32.00 1.60
N PRO A 14 20.98 -32.04 1.89
CA PRO A 14 19.97 -32.25 0.86
C PRO A 14 19.81 -31.05 -0.08
N ARG A 15 20.38 -29.87 0.26
CA ARG A 15 20.23 -28.61 -0.49
C ARG A 15 21.52 -27.78 -0.53
N PRO A 16 22.62 -28.32 -1.09
CA PRO A 16 23.93 -27.64 -1.09
C PRO A 16 23.92 -26.29 -1.83
N GLY A 17 23.00 -26.11 -2.79
CA GLY A 17 22.82 -24.88 -3.57
C GLY A 17 22.06 -23.75 -2.84
N GLN A 18 21.50 -24.00 -1.65
CA GLN A 18 20.78 -22.96 -0.89
C GLN A 18 21.72 -21.86 -0.38
N SER A 19 23.00 -22.17 -0.20
CA SER A 19 24.06 -21.20 0.11
C SER A 19 24.44 -20.30 -1.06
N ILE A 20 23.98 -20.62 -2.29
CA ILE A 20 24.20 -19.87 -3.53
C ILE A 20 22.92 -19.10 -3.91
N GLN A 21 22.15 -18.63 -2.93
CA GLN A 21 21.12 -17.63 -3.16
C GLN A 21 21.75 -16.22 -3.04
N THR A 22 22.07 -15.63 -4.19
CA THR A 22 22.62 -14.27 -4.32
C THR A 22 21.56 -13.19 -4.54
N SER A 23 20.28 -13.55 -4.66
CA SER A 23 19.21 -12.56 -4.75
C SER A 23 18.90 -12.01 -3.37
N GLU A 24 19.09 -10.71 -3.17
CA GLU A 24 18.52 -10.02 -2.02
C GLU A 24 17.01 -10.31 -1.96
N PRO A 25 16.46 -10.63 -0.78
CA PRO A 25 15.03 -10.84 -0.65
C PRO A 25 14.29 -9.57 -1.06
N GLU A 26 13.39 -9.70 -2.04
CA GLU A 26 12.56 -8.59 -2.49
C GLU A 26 11.50 -8.30 -1.43
N TYR A 27 11.64 -7.15 -0.77
CA TYR A 27 10.66 -6.67 0.19
C TYR A 27 9.58 -5.87 -0.52
N VAL A 28 8.33 -6.33 -0.42
CA VAL A 28 7.17 -5.54 -0.85
C VAL A 28 6.94 -4.44 0.18
N ILE A 29 7.12 -3.18 -0.23
CA ILE A 29 6.80 -2.01 0.60
C ILE A 29 5.27 -1.89 0.64
N PRO A 30 4.62 -1.98 1.82
CA PRO A 30 3.17 -1.88 1.91
C PRO A 30 2.72 -0.42 1.75
N ASP A 31 1.54 -0.20 1.17
CA ASP A 31 0.94 1.14 1.10
C ASP A 31 0.28 1.58 2.42
N VAL A 32 -0.09 0.61 3.26
CA VAL A 32 -0.82 0.82 4.52
C VAL A 32 -0.17 0.02 5.64
N LEU A 33 -0.05 0.64 6.80
CA LEU A 33 0.47 0.08 8.03
C LEU A 33 -0.68 -0.05 9.03
N VAL A 34 -0.78 -1.23 9.66
CA VAL A 34 -1.76 -1.51 10.71
C VAL A 34 -1.01 -1.84 11.98
N ARG A 35 -1.27 -1.09 13.05
CA ARG A 35 -0.59 -1.26 14.34
C ARG A 35 -1.57 -1.13 15.50
N LYS A 36 -1.26 -1.79 16.62
CA LYS A 36 -2.04 -1.68 17.86
C LYS A 36 -1.42 -0.62 18.76
N VAL A 37 -2.15 0.46 19.02
CA VAL A 37 -1.73 1.56 19.90
C VAL A 37 -2.68 1.62 21.08
N SER A 38 -2.17 1.50 22.30
CA SER A 38 -2.96 1.56 23.54
C SER A 38 -4.18 0.63 23.53
N GLY A 39 -4.03 -0.59 22.99
CA GLY A 39 -5.11 -1.57 22.90
C GLY A 39 -6.07 -1.40 21.71
N ARG A 40 -5.89 -0.38 20.87
CA ARG A 40 -6.74 -0.12 19.69
C ARG A 40 -5.96 -0.32 18.39
N TRP A 41 -6.55 -1.01 17.43
CA TRP A 41 -6.00 -1.09 16.08
C TRP A 41 -6.14 0.26 15.37
N THR A 42 -5.02 0.72 14.82
CA THR A 42 -4.91 1.97 14.07
C THR A 42 -4.32 1.68 12.71
N VAL A 43 -4.83 2.38 11.71
CA VAL A 43 -4.45 2.26 10.31
C VAL A 43 -3.86 3.58 9.84
N GLU A 44 -2.68 3.53 9.24
CA GLU A 44 -1.94 4.67 8.72
C GLU A 44 -1.38 4.35 7.34
N LEU A 45 -1.23 5.39 6.51
CA LEU A 45 -0.55 5.24 5.23
C LEU A 45 0.95 5.14 5.44
N ASN A 46 1.62 4.36 4.59
CA ASN A 46 3.07 4.32 4.59
C ASN A 46 3.63 5.61 3.95
N ALA A 47 4.32 6.42 4.75
CA ALA A 47 4.92 7.66 4.27
C ALA A 47 5.99 7.42 3.20
N ASP A 48 6.63 6.25 3.20
CA ASP A 48 7.67 5.89 2.24
C ASP A 48 7.08 5.49 0.87
N SER A 49 5.79 5.10 0.82
CA SER A 49 5.11 4.81 -0.45
C SER A 49 4.42 6.04 -1.06
N ILE A 50 4.28 7.13 -0.30
CA ILE A 50 3.62 8.36 -0.77
C ILE A 50 4.63 9.36 -1.33
N PRO A 51 4.56 9.71 -2.63
CA PRO A 51 5.42 10.74 -3.18
C PRO A 51 5.01 12.13 -2.67
N ARG A 52 6.00 12.91 -2.20
CA ARG A 52 5.79 14.30 -1.77
C ARG A 52 5.81 15.24 -2.97
N LEU A 53 4.64 15.59 -3.47
CA LEU A 53 4.49 16.51 -4.61
C LEU A 53 4.25 17.95 -4.12
N LYS A 54 4.95 18.91 -4.74
CA LYS A 54 4.74 20.35 -4.53
C LYS A 54 4.83 21.08 -5.87
N ILE A 55 4.03 22.13 -6.01
CA ILE A 55 4.10 23.02 -7.17
C ILE A 55 5.28 23.97 -6.98
N ASN A 56 6.13 24.08 -8.01
CA ASN A 56 7.19 25.07 -8.00
C ASN A 56 6.60 26.47 -8.24
N GLN A 57 6.70 27.33 -7.23
CA GLN A 57 6.10 28.66 -7.22
C GLN A 57 6.75 29.63 -8.21
N GLN A 58 8.03 29.44 -8.55
CA GLN A 58 8.71 30.29 -9.53
C GLN A 58 8.11 30.08 -10.93
N TYR A 59 7.89 28.83 -11.32
CA TYR A 59 7.19 28.50 -12.57
C TYR A 59 5.73 28.95 -12.55
N ALA A 60 5.06 28.86 -11.39
CA ALA A 60 3.70 29.35 -11.24
C ALA A 60 3.60 30.86 -11.52
N ALA A 61 4.57 31.66 -11.06
CA ALA A 61 4.62 33.10 -11.28
C ALA A 61 4.88 33.49 -12.75
N MET A 62 5.59 32.64 -13.51
CA MET A 62 5.86 32.86 -14.94
C MET A 62 4.57 32.87 -15.78
N GLY A 63 3.54 32.10 -15.40
CA GLY A 63 2.26 32.09 -16.11
C GLY A 63 1.51 33.43 -16.08
N ASN A 64 1.81 34.31 -15.11
CA ASN A 64 1.25 35.66 -15.02
C ASN A 64 2.18 36.74 -15.59
N SER A 65 3.46 36.42 -15.77
CA SER A 65 4.50 37.36 -16.21
C SER A 65 4.99 37.08 -17.64
N ALA A 66 4.37 36.13 -18.33
CA ALA A 66 4.73 35.75 -19.69
C ALA A 66 4.51 36.93 -20.65
N ARG A 67 5.54 37.24 -21.46
CA ARG A 67 5.46 38.30 -22.48
C ARG A 67 4.54 37.95 -23.65
N ASN A 68 4.30 36.66 -23.86
CA ASN A 68 3.48 36.10 -24.92
C ASN A 68 2.29 35.37 -24.31
N ASP A 69 1.08 35.65 -24.81
CA ASP A 69 -0.16 35.09 -24.27
C ASP A 69 -0.23 33.56 -24.46
N ALA A 70 0.29 33.04 -25.57
CA ALA A 70 0.33 31.60 -25.83
C ALA A 70 1.17 30.85 -24.78
N ASP A 71 2.33 31.40 -24.42
CA ASP A 71 3.21 30.79 -23.40
C ASP A 71 2.59 30.90 -21.99
N GLY A 72 1.93 32.02 -21.68
CA GLY A 72 1.19 32.20 -20.44
C GLY A 72 0.03 31.21 -20.27
N GLN A 73 -0.74 30.99 -21.35
CA GLN A 73 -1.82 30.00 -21.36
C GLN A 73 -1.29 28.57 -21.19
N PHE A 74 -0.21 28.20 -21.89
CA PHE A 74 0.43 26.89 -21.75
C PHE A 74 0.85 26.60 -20.31
N ILE A 75 1.53 27.56 -19.66
CA ILE A 75 1.94 27.43 -18.25
C ILE A 75 0.73 27.28 -17.32
N ARG A 76 -0.33 28.08 -17.52
CA ARG A 76 -1.56 27.99 -16.71
C ARG A 76 -2.26 26.64 -16.84
N SER A 77 -2.30 26.06 -18.05
CA SER A 77 -2.86 24.73 -18.29
C SER A 77 -2.09 23.65 -17.54
N ASN A 78 -0.77 23.61 -17.69
CA ASN A 78 0.08 22.64 -17.00
C ASN A 78 -0.01 22.79 -15.47
N LEU A 79 -0.13 24.01 -14.95
CA LEU A 79 -0.36 24.23 -13.52
C LEU A 79 -1.72 23.71 -13.05
N GLN A 80 -2.76 23.80 -13.89
CA GLN A 80 -4.07 23.24 -13.57
C GLN A 80 -4.01 21.71 -13.53
N GLU A 81 -3.37 21.08 -14.50
CA GLU A 81 -3.13 19.63 -14.53
C GLU A 81 -2.31 19.16 -13.33
N ALA A 82 -1.24 19.87 -12.98
CA ALA A 82 -0.42 19.57 -11.81
C ALA A 82 -1.22 19.67 -10.50
N ARG A 83 -2.05 20.71 -10.34
CA ARG A 83 -2.96 20.84 -9.18
C ARG A 83 -3.96 19.69 -9.14
N TRP A 84 -4.54 19.35 -10.28
CA TRP A 84 -5.49 18.26 -10.40
C TRP A 84 -4.83 16.93 -10.02
N LEU A 85 -3.61 16.67 -10.48
CA LEU A 85 -2.85 15.46 -10.14
C LEU A 85 -2.61 15.33 -8.63
N ILE A 86 -2.15 16.42 -7.98
CA ILE A 86 -1.93 16.44 -6.53
C ILE A 86 -3.23 16.12 -5.79
N LYS A 87 -4.33 16.79 -6.16
CA LYS A 87 -5.63 16.57 -5.54
C LYS A 87 -6.14 15.12 -5.75
N SER A 88 -5.94 14.56 -6.94
CA SER A 88 -6.32 13.20 -7.26
C SER A 88 -5.51 12.18 -6.43
N LEU A 89 -4.23 12.45 -6.20
CA LEU A 89 -3.37 11.62 -5.34
C LEU A 89 -3.82 11.68 -3.87
N GLU A 90 -4.13 12.88 -3.36
CA GLU A 90 -4.68 13.06 -2.01
C GLU A 90 -6.00 12.31 -1.83
N SER A 91 -6.89 12.39 -2.83
CA SER A 91 -8.17 11.66 -2.84
C SER A 91 -7.97 10.14 -2.84
N ARG A 92 -7.00 9.63 -3.62
CA ARG A 92 -6.63 8.20 -3.59
C ARG A 92 -6.16 7.77 -2.21
N ASN A 93 -5.30 8.58 -1.57
CA ASN A 93 -4.76 8.30 -0.25
C ASN A 93 -5.86 8.29 0.83
N ASP A 94 -6.77 9.26 0.80
CA ASP A 94 -7.93 9.30 1.70
C ASP A 94 -8.84 8.07 1.51
N THR A 95 -9.14 7.75 0.26
CA THR A 95 -9.93 6.56 -0.09
C THR A 95 -9.28 5.28 0.46
N LEU A 96 -8.00 5.08 0.19
CA LEU A 96 -7.26 3.90 0.66
C LEU A 96 -7.31 3.80 2.19
N LEU A 97 -7.07 4.91 2.89
CA LEU A 97 -7.11 4.95 4.35
C LEU A 97 -8.50 4.63 4.92
N ARG A 98 -9.57 5.19 4.33
CA ARG A 98 -10.95 4.93 4.76
C ARG A 98 -11.34 3.46 4.55
N VAL A 99 -11.01 2.90 3.40
CA VAL A 99 -11.27 1.49 3.06
C VAL A 99 -10.49 0.57 4.00
N SER A 100 -9.20 0.81 4.19
CA SER A 100 -8.37 -0.01 5.08
C SER A 100 -8.82 0.06 6.53
N ARG A 101 -9.27 1.23 7.03
CA ARG A 101 -9.87 1.34 8.37
C ARG A 101 -11.13 0.48 8.50
N CYS A 102 -12.05 0.58 7.54
CA CYS A 102 -13.27 -0.22 7.54
C CYS A 102 -12.95 -1.73 7.54
N ILE A 103 -11.98 -2.16 6.74
CA ILE A 103 -11.54 -3.56 6.71
C ILE A 103 -10.99 -4.01 8.06
N VAL A 104 -10.11 -3.22 8.68
CA VAL A 104 -9.51 -3.56 9.99
C VAL A 104 -10.56 -3.61 11.09
N GLU A 105 -11.53 -2.69 11.08
CA GLU A 105 -12.65 -2.68 12.04
C GLU A 105 -13.51 -3.95 11.92
N GLN A 106 -13.84 -4.38 10.70
CA GLN A 106 -14.63 -5.59 10.49
C GLN A 106 -13.83 -6.88 10.76
N GLN A 107 -12.53 -6.86 10.53
CA GLN A 107 -11.61 -7.99 10.71
C GLN A 107 -10.89 -8.00 12.06
N GLN A 108 -11.39 -7.31 13.08
CA GLN A 108 -10.70 -7.21 14.37
C GLN A 108 -10.35 -8.58 14.98
N ALA A 109 -11.20 -9.60 14.79
CA ALA A 109 -10.94 -10.96 15.27
C ALA A 109 -9.70 -11.60 14.62
N PHE A 110 -9.51 -11.39 13.32
CA PHE A 110 -8.31 -11.81 12.59
C PHE A 110 -7.05 -11.12 13.14
N PHE A 111 -7.12 -9.80 13.38
CA PHE A 111 -5.98 -9.05 13.92
C PHE A 111 -5.63 -9.42 15.36
N GLU A 112 -6.60 -9.86 16.17
CA GLU A 112 -6.38 -10.22 17.58
C GLU A 112 -6.01 -11.70 17.80
N GLN A 113 -6.59 -12.61 17.02
CA GLN A 113 -6.51 -14.06 17.29
C GLN A 113 -5.83 -14.84 16.15
N GLY A 114 -5.55 -14.20 15.02
CA GLY A 114 -4.84 -14.79 13.88
C GLY A 114 -5.75 -15.23 12.75
N GLU A 115 -5.15 -15.91 11.76
CA GLU A 115 -5.75 -16.16 10.44
C GLU A 115 -7.05 -16.99 10.50
N GLU A 116 -7.16 -17.90 11.48
CA GLU A 116 -8.33 -18.77 11.68
C GLU A 116 -9.62 -18.00 12.01
N TYR A 117 -9.49 -16.75 12.48
CA TYR A 117 -10.61 -15.90 12.90
C TYR A 117 -11.02 -14.88 11.84
N MET A 118 -10.57 -15.06 10.60
CA MET A 118 -10.97 -14.24 9.47
C MET A 118 -12.46 -14.42 9.17
N LYS A 119 -13.19 -13.30 9.08
CA LYS A 119 -14.61 -13.30 8.75
C LYS A 119 -14.79 -13.09 7.24
N PRO A 120 -15.72 -13.80 6.58
CA PRO A 120 -16.11 -13.45 5.22
C PRO A 120 -16.60 -11.99 5.16
N MET A 121 -16.23 -11.26 4.10
CA MET A 121 -16.66 -9.88 3.85
C MET A 121 -17.14 -9.71 2.42
N VAL A 122 -18.14 -8.86 2.22
CA VAL A 122 -18.63 -8.49 0.89
C VAL A 122 -18.19 -7.06 0.56
N LEU A 123 -17.71 -6.84 -0.66
CA LEU A 123 -17.26 -5.50 -1.11
C LEU A 123 -18.39 -4.47 -1.05
N ALA A 124 -19.63 -4.89 -1.28
CA ALA A 124 -20.83 -4.06 -1.15
C ALA A 124 -21.00 -3.48 0.27
N ASP A 125 -20.72 -4.26 1.31
CA ASP A 125 -20.84 -3.81 2.71
C ASP A 125 -19.81 -2.71 3.02
N ILE A 126 -18.57 -2.88 2.53
CA ILE A 126 -17.52 -1.87 2.65
C ILE A 126 -17.92 -0.62 1.86
N ALA A 127 -18.38 -0.78 0.63
CA ALA A 127 -18.80 0.30 -0.25
C ALA A 127 -19.89 1.17 0.40
N GLN A 128 -20.87 0.52 1.04
CA GLN A 128 -21.91 1.20 1.81
C GLN A 128 -21.33 1.93 3.03
N ALA A 129 -20.44 1.29 3.79
CA ALA A 129 -19.84 1.87 4.99
C ALA A 129 -18.96 3.10 4.71
N VAL A 130 -18.26 3.13 3.56
CA VAL A 130 -17.43 4.28 3.17
C VAL A 130 -18.13 5.25 2.21
N GLU A 131 -19.40 5.03 1.89
CA GLU A 131 -20.19 5.85 0.95
C GLU A 131 -19.53 5.99 -0.43
N MET A 132 -19.03 4.87 -0.96
CA MET A 132 -18.37 4.82 -2.27
C MET A 132 -18.99 3.75 -3.16
N HIS A 133 -18.71 3.82 -4.46
CA HIS A 133 -19.13 2.75 -5.37
C HIS A 133 -18.28 1.50 -5.17
N GLU A 134 -18.91 0.33 -5.24
CA GLU A 134 -18.24 -0.98 -5.16
C GLU A 134 -17.07 -1.13 -6.14
N SER A 135 -17.22 -0.58 -7.36
CA SER A 135 -16.17 -0.56 -8.38
C SER A 135 -14.91 0.19 -7.93
N THR A 136 -15.05 1.18 -7.04
CA THR A 136 -13.91 1.90 -6.45
C THR A 136 -13.22 1.04 -5.40
N ILE A 137 -14.00 0.37 -4.54
CA ILE A 137 -13.46 -0.53 -3.51
C ILE A 137 -12.71 -1.69 -4.15
N SER A 138 -13.31 -2.33 -5.16
CA SER A 138 -12.70 -3.44 -5.90
C SER A 138 -11.34 -3.06 -6.51
N ARG A 139 -11.21 -1.86 -7.07
CA ARG A 139 -9.92 -1.37 -7.60
C ARG A 139 -8.89 -1.16 -6.51
N VAL A 140 -9.30 -0.55 -5.40
CA VAL A 140 -8.42 -0.29 -4.25
C VAL A 140 -7.90 -1.60 -3.67
N THR A 141 -8.76 -2.61 -3.48
CA THR A 141 -8.39 -3.91 -2.92
C THR A 141 -7.50 -4.73 -3.87
N THR A 142 -7.79 -4.70 -5.17
CA THR A 142 -7.04 -5.49 -6.17
C THR A 142 -5.64 -4.93 -6.43
N GLN A 143 -5.48 -3.60 -6.41
CA GLN A 143 -4.20 -2.97 -6.75
C GLN A 143 -3.29 -2.72 -5.54
N ASN A 144 -3.85 -2.51 -4.34
CA ASN A 144 -3.05 -2.05 -3.19
C ASN A 144 -3.14 -2.98 -1.96
N ILE A 145 -4.01 -4.00 -1.97
CA ILE A 145 -4.25 -4.88 -0.79
C ILE A 145 -3.87 -6.35 -1.08
N CYS A 146 -3.37 -6.68 -2.28
CA CYS A 146 -3.06 -8.06 -2.69
C CYS A 146 -1.96 -8.78 -1.91
N THR A 147 -1.36 -8.18 -0.90
CA THR A 147 -0.74 -8.98 0.16
C THR A 147 -0.93 -8.25 1.47
N VAL A 148 -1.90 -8.69 2.27
CA VAL A 148 -1.91 -8.44 3.71
C VAL A 148 -0.76 -9.25 4.35
N ARG A 149 0.48 -9.10 3.87
CA ARG A 149 1.61 -8.91 4.77
C ARG A 149 1.46 -7.47 5.25
N ALA A 150 0.41 -7.23 6.04
CA ALA A 150 0.51 -6.19 7.03
C ALA A 150 1.79 -6.54 7.77
N VAL A 151 2.84 -5.75 7.57
CA VAL A 151 4.06 -5.90 8.36
C VAL A 151 3.60 -5.57 9.76
N PHE A 152 3.29 -6.61 10.53
CA PHE A 152 2.93 -6.51 11.93
C PHE A 152 4.21 -6.07 12.64
N LEU A 153 4.34 -4.77 12.83
CA LEU A 153 5.34 -4.23 13.74
C LEU A 153 4.86 -4.56 15.15
N ASN A 154 5.40 -5.65 15.69
CA ASN A 154 5.29 -6.00 17.10
C ASN A 154 6.39 -5.25 17.88
#